data_AF-A0A7V8JK97-F1
#
_entry.id   AF-A0A7V8JK97-F1
#
_cell.length_a   1.000
_cell.length_b   1.000
_cell.length_c   1.000
_cell.angle_alpha   90.00
_cell.angle_beta   90.00
_cell.angle_gamma   90.00
#
_symmetry.space_group_name_H-M   'P 1'
#
loop_
_entity.id
_entity.type
_entity.pdbx_description
1 polymer ?
#
loop_
_entity_poly.entity_id
_entity_poly.type
_entity_poly.pdbx_seq_one_letter_code
_entity_poly.pdbx_strand_id
1 'polypeptide(L)' 'MLRPGGLLVVDNATSHAAQMEPLRALLDADAAFSTILVPVGNGELLAVRNG' A
#
# COMPACT_ATOMS: atom_id res chain seq x y z
N MET A 1 -9.37 -11.43 3.06
CA MET A 1 -9.79 -10.20 3.76
C MET A 1 -8.80 -9.93 4.89
N LEU A 2 -8.26 -8.72 4.97
CA LEU A 2 -7.36 -8.32 6.07
C LEU A 2 -8.18 -8.12 7.35
N ARG A 3 -7.69 -8.63 8.47
CA ARG A 3 -8.25 -8.31 9.80
C ARG A 3 -7.89 -6.86 10.16
N PRO A 4 -8.62 -6.19 11.08
CA PRO A 4 -8.13 -4.95 11.67
C PRO A 4 -6.69 -5.13 12.19
N GLY A 5 -5.82 -4.17 11.89
CA GLY A 5 -4.37 -4.25 12.13
C GLY A 5 -3.58 -5.10 11.13
N GLY A 6 -4.25 -5.72 10.14
CA GLY A 6 -3.58 -6.49 9.09
C GLY A 6 -2.78 -5.60 8.13
N LEU A 7 -1.63 -6.10 7.69
CA LEU A 7 -0.71 -5.37 6.80
C LEU A 7 -0.73 -5.97 5.39
N LEU A 8 -0.94 -5.10 4.39
CA LEU A 8 -0.64 -5.36 3.00
C LEU A 8 0.74 -4.77 2.69
N VAL A 9 1.61 -5.57 2.05
CA VAL A 9 2.92 -5.16 1.57
C VAL A 9 3.00 -5.46 0.09
N VAL A 10 3.43 -4.47 -0.70
CA VAL A 10 3.65 -4.62 -2.14
C VAL A 10 5.08 -4.20 -2.47
N ASP A 11 5.88 -5.18 -2.87
CA ASP A 11 7.25 -4.99 -3.36
C ASP A 11 7.26 -4.40 -4.77
N ASN A 12 8.38 -3.81 -5.17
CA ASN A 12 8.63 -3.18 -6.47
C ASN A 12 7.69 -2.00 -6.79
N ALA A 13 7.18 -1.34 -5.75
CA ALA A 13 6.19 -0.28 -5.87
C ALA A 13 6.73 1.00 -6.54
N THR A 14 8.05 1.22 -6.53
CA THR A 14 8.67 2.34 -7.27
C THR A 14 9.01 1.96 -8.70
N SER A 15 9.57 0.76 -8.93
CA SER A 15 9.93 0.32 -10.29
C SER A 15 8.71 0.02 -11.17
N HIS A 16 7.56 -0.29 -10.56
CA HIS A 16 6.30 -0.57 -11.26
C HIS A 16 5.18 0.40 -10.87
N ALA A 17 5.51 1.67 -10.59
CA ALA A 17 4.56 2.68 -10.09
C ALA A 17 3.27 2.78 -10.92
N ALA A 18 3.36 2.81 -12.25
CA ALA A 18 2.19 2.92 -13.13
C ALA A 18 1.21 1.73 -13.00
N GLN A 19 1.71 0.53 -12.69
CA GLN A 19 0.87 -0.65 -12.45
C GLN A 19 0.23 -0.58 -11.06
N MET A 20 0.88 0.11 -10.12
CA MET A 20 0.40 0.26 -8.75
C MET A 20 -0.62 1.39 -8.59
N GLU A 21 -0.66 2.36 -9.50
CA GLU A 21 -1.59 3.51 -9.46
C GLU A 21 -3.05 3.14 -9.14
N PRO A 22 -3.67 2.12 -9.78
CA PRO A 22 -5.06 1.76 -9.46
C PRO A 22 -5.23 1.27 -8.01
N LEU A 23 -4.29 0.49 -7.50
CA LEU A 23 -4.31 0.03 -6.11
C LEU A 23 -4.07 1.19 -5.15
N ARG A 24 -3.12 2.07 -5.48
CA ARG A 24 -2.79 3.26 -4.69
C ARG A 24 -3.99 4.19 -4.56
N ALA A 25 -4.70 4.45 -5.65
CA ALA A 25 -5.91 5.25 -5.66
C ALA A 25 -7.01 4.66 -4.77
N LEU A 26 -7.17 3.33 -4.76
CA LEU A 26 -8.14 2.66 -3.88
C LEU A 26 -7.76 2.79 -2.41
N LEU A 27 -6.49 2.59 -2.07
CA LEU A 27 -6.01 2.68 -0.69
C LEU A 27 -6.01 4.11 -0.17
N ASP A 28 -5.69 5.11 -1.00
CA ASP A 28 -5.70 6.52 -0.61
C ASP A 28 -7.14 7.07 -0.47
N ALA A 29 -8.12 6.46 -1.14
CA ALA A 29 -9.54 6.82 -1.01
C ALA A 29 -10.25 6.15 0.18
N ASP A 30 -9.69 5.06 0.73
CA ASP A 30 -10.31 4.29 1.82
C ASP A 30 -9.71 4.66 3.17
N ALA A 31 -10.47 5.41 3.97
CA ALA A 31 -10.08 5.80 5.33
C ALA A 31 -9.87 4.62 6.29
N ALA A 32 -10.31 3.40 5.92
CA ALA A 32 -9.98 2.19 6.65
C ALA A 32 -8.51 1.76 6.47
N PHE A 33 -7.71 2.45 5.66
CA PHE A 33 -6.30 2.17 5.49
C PHE A 33 -5.42 3.39 5.79
N SER A 34 -4.23 3.11 6.34
CA SER A 34 -3.13 4.06 6.41
C SER A 34 -1.99 3.55 5.55
N THR A 35 -1.46 4.39 4.65
CA THR A 35 -0.48 3.99 3.65
C THR A 35 0.85 4.74 3.77
N ILE A 36 1.95 4.05 3.45
CA ILE A 36 3.26 4.68 3.28
C ILE A 36 4.04 3.96 2.17
N LEU A 37 4.72 4.73 1.32
CA LEU A 37 5.71 4.21 0.39
C LEU A 37 7.10 4.36 1.02
N VAL A 38 7.79 3.25 1.23
CA VAL A 38 9.13 3.23 1.81
C VAL A 38 10.15 3.03 0.68
N PRO A 39 11.14 3.93 0.50
CA PRO A 39 12.12 3.84 -0.59
C PRO A 39 13.27 2.88 -0.24
N VAL A 40 12.94 1.64 0.13
CA VAL A 40 13.90 0.54 0.32
C VAL A 40 13.80 -0.43 -0.85
N GLY A 41 14.93 -0.94 -1.34
CA GLY A 41 14.96 -1.79 -2.53
C GLY A 41 14.37 -1.07 -3.76
N ASN A 42 13.42 -1.71 -4.45
CA ASN A 42 12.65 -1.11 -5.54
C ASN A 42 11.35 -0.44 -5.08
N GLY A 43 11.24 -0.12 -3.79
CA GLY A 43 10.10 0.52 -3.15
C GLY A 43 9.09 -0.48 -2.58
N GLU A 44 8.68 -0.24 -1.35
CA GLU A 44 7.70 -1.04 -0.63
C GLU A 44 6.47 -0.18 -0.30
N LEU A 45 5.32 -0.52 -0.88
CA LEU A 45 4.04 0.07 -0.50
C LEU A 45 3.47 -0.71 0.68
N LEU A 46 3.37 -0.04 1.82
CA LEU A 46 2.77 -0.59 3.03
C LEU A 46 1.39 0.02 3.23
N ALA A 47 0.39 -0.82 3.51
CA ALA A 47 -0.95 -0.38 3.88
C ALA A 47 -1.47 -1.18 5.07
N VAL A 48 -1.72 -0.50 6.19
CA VAL A 48 -2.30 -1.14 7.38
C VAL A 48 -3.82 -0.92 7.37
N ARG A 49 -4.59 -1.97 7.67
CA ARG A 49 -6.03 -1.83 7.90
C ARG A 49 -6.26 -1.27 9.31
N ASN A 50 -6.89 -0.11 9.38
CA ASN A 50 -7.26 0.57 10.62
C ASN A 50 -8.28 -0.26 11.43
N GLY A 51 -8.36 0.04 12.73
CA GLY A 51 -9.23 -0.60 13.72
C GLY A 51 -10.71 -0.43 13.43
#